data_AF-A0A523XV02-F1
#
_entry.id   AF-A0A523XV02-F1
#
_cell.length_a   1.000
_cell.length_b   1.000
_cell.length_c   1.000
_cell.angle_alpha   90.00
_cell.angle_beta   90.00
_cell.angle_gamma   90.00
#
_symmetry.space_group_name_H-M   'P 1'
#
loop_
_entity.id
_entity.type
_entity.pdbx_description
1 polymer ?
#
loop_
_entity_poly.entity_id
_entity_poly.type
_entity_poly.pdbx_seq_one_letter_code
_entity_poly.pdbx_strand_id
1 'polypeptide(L)'
;HPGEPPEEEIEGRKKMQSAPNFRKDLTIIVEAPDGNFVSFCGMWYEASNKIAYVEPVATDPDYRRMGLGKAAVLEGIRRCGELGATDAFVGSGQTFYITMGFRKIFTCYLWTKHLDKSGYQIAYQL
;
A
#
# COMPACT_ATOMS: atom_id res chain seq x y z
N HIS A 1 -15.30 2.05 -7.64
CA HIS A 1 -15.64 0.61 -7.42
C HIS A 1 -17.15 0.55 -7.34
N PRO A 2 -17.87 -0.38 -8.00
CA PRO A 2 -19.33 -0.38 -7.90
C PRO A 2 -19.76 -0.90 -6.52
N GLY A 3 -20.41 -0.05 -5.73
CA GLY A 3 -21.05 -0.41 -4.47
C GLY A 3 -20.12 -0.58 -3.27
N GLU A 4 -20.75 -0.91 -2.14
CA GLU A 4 -20.11 -1.22 -0.86
C GLU A 4 -19.15 -2.41 -0.99
N PRO A 5 -18.08 -2.47 -0.18
CA PRO A 5 -17.18 -3.59 -0.18
C PRO A 5 -17.90 -4.88 0.26
N PRO A 6 -17.53 -6.06 -0.26
CA PRO A 6 -18.08 -7.32 0.20
C PRO A 6 -17.92 -7.48 1.72
N GLU A 7 -18.96 -7.93 2.43
CA GLU A 7 -18.92 -8.09 3.89
C GLU A 7 -17.79 -9.01 4.35
N GLU A 8 -17.44 -10.01 3.55
CA GLU A 8 -16.35 -10.96 3.79
C GLU A 8 -14.97 -10.28 3.92
N GLU A 9 -14.79 -9.10 3.31
CA GLU A 9 -13.54 -8.35 3.40
C GLU A 9 -13.39 -7.56 4.72
N ILE A 10 -14.49 -7.35 5.46
CA ILE A 10 -14.50 -6.52 6.67
C ILE A 10 -13.55 -7.10 7.72
N GLU A 11 -13.61 -8.41 7.96
CA GLU A 11 -12.72 -9.07 8.93
C GLU A 11 -11.25 -9.01 8.49
N GLY A 12 -10.97 -9.13 7.19
CA GLY A 12 -9.63 -8.94 6.64
C GLY A 12 -9.09 -7.53 6.92
N ARG A 13 -9.93 -6.50 6.75
CA ARG A 13 -9.56 -5.10 7.01
C ARG A 13 -9.35 -4.84 8.51
N LYS A 14 -10.19 -5.40 9.38
CA LYS A 14 -10.01 -5.32 10.85
C LYS A 14 -8.68 -5.95 11.26
N LYS A 15 -8.37 -7.14 10.74
CA LYS A 15 -7.10 -7.82 11.00
C LYS A 15 -5.88 -7.03 10.50
N MET A 16 -5.98 -6.40 9.33
CA MET A 16 -4.91 -5.52 8.84
C MET A 16 -4.71 -4.32 9.78
N GLN A 17 -5.80 -3.70 10.24
CA GLN A 17 -5.75 -2.56 11.15
C GLN A 17 -5.39 -2.92 12.61
N SER A 18 -5.32 -4.21 12.95
CA SER A 18 -4.83 -4.66 14.26
C SER A 18 -3.32 -4.87 14.31
N ALA A 19 -2.59 -4.59 13.20
CA ALA A 19 -1.14 -4.72 13.17
C ALA A 19 -0.49 -3.73 14.17
N PRO A 20 0.63 -4.10 14.84
CA PRO A 20 1.21 -3.30 15.94
C PRO A 20 1.54 -1.84 15.59
N ASN A 21 1.87 -1.56 14.33
CA ASN A 21 2.26 -0.23 13.86
C ASN A 21 1.12 0.49 13.10
N PHE A 22 -0.10 -0.05 13.12
CA PHE A 22 -1.22 0.62 12.49
C PHE A 22 -1.58 1.89 13.26
N ARG A 23 -1.67 3.01 12.55
CA ARG A 23 -1.96 4.33 13.11
C ARG A 23 -3.01 5.05 12.28
N LYS A 24 -4.16 5.30 12.89
CA LYS A 24 -5.29 5.99 12.23
C LYS A 24 -4.93 7.42 11.82
N ASP A 25 -4.12 8.12 12.61
CA ASP A 25 -3.67 9.48 12.32
C ASP A 25 -2.73 9.58 11.11
N LEU A 26 -2.14 8.45 10.69
CA LEU A 26 -1.31 8.34 9.49
C LEU A 26 -2.09 7.75 8.30
N THR A 27 -3.35 7.39 8.48
CA THR A 27 -4.24 6.94 7.40
C THR A 27 -4.95 8.16 6.81
N ILE A 28 -4.60 8.53 5.59
CA ILE A 28 -5.11 9.74 4.94
C ILE A 28 -6.33 9.40 4.10
N ILE A 29 -7.43 10.12 4.36
CA ILE A 29 -8.66 10.07 3.58
C ILE A 29 -8.88 11.45 2.97
N VAL A 30 -9.22 11.48 1.69
CA VAL A 30 -9.69 12.69 0.99
C VAL A 30 -11.19 12.59 0.85
N GLU A 31 -11.89 13.56 1.43
CA GLU A 31 -13.34 13.71 1.34
C GLU A 31 -13.68 14.76 0.27
N ALA A 32 -14.61 14.44 -0.62
CA ALA A 32 -15.15 15.37 -1.60
C ALA A 32 -16.21 16.29 -0.97
N PRO A 33 -16.55 17.44 -1.58
CA PRO A 33 -17.52 18.38 -1.03
C PRO A 33 -18.93 17.80 -0.79
N ASP A 34 -19.27 16.69 -1.44
CA ASP A 34 -20.52 15.96 -1.28
C ASP A 34 -20.48 14.94 -0.12
N GLY A 35 -19.38 14.87 0.62
CA GLY A 35 -19.18 13.99 1.76
C GLY A 35 -18.62 12.61 1.41
N ASN A 36 -18.38 12.31 0.13
CA ASN A 36 -17.86 11.01 -0.28
C ASN A 36 -16.36 10.89 0.00
N PHE A 37 -15.92 9.73 0.46
CA PHE A 37 -14.48 9.41 0.57
C PHE A 37 -13.95 8.93 -0.77
N VAL A 38 -13.08 9.74 -1.38
CA VAL A 38 -12.70 9.60 -2.80
C VAL A 38 -11.24 9.22 -3.01
N SER A 39 -10.39 9.36 -2.00
CA SER A 39 -9.03 8.84 -2.02
C SER A 39 -8.58 8.38 -0.65
N PHE A 40 -7.77 7.33 -0.63
CA PHE A 40 -7.19 6.73 0.55
C PHE A 40 -5.68 6.56 0.36
N CYS A 41 -4.89 6.85 1.40
CA CYS A 41 -3.48 6.51 1.48
C CYS A 41 -3.16 6.01 2.89
N GLY A 42 -2.85 4.72 3.01
CA GLY A 42 -2.30 4.15 4.23
C GLY A 42 -0.80 4.46 4.35
N MET A 43 -0.36 4.75 5.58
CA MET A 43 1.04 4.98 5.90
C MET A 43 1.43 4.14 7.12
N TRP A 44 2.55 3.45 6.99
CA TRP A 44 3.16 2.69 8.07
C TRP A 44 4.47 3.36 8.45
N TYR A 45 4.50 3.98 9.63
CA TYR A 45 5.73 4.57 10.16
C TYR A 45 6.44 3.57 11.09
N GLU A 46 7.73 3.36 10.85
CA GLU A 46 8.61 2.56 11.70
C GLU A 46 9.74 3.47 12.21
N ALA A 47 9.79 3.67 13.53
CA ALA A 47 10.62 4.69 14.15
C ALA A 47 12.11 4.32 14.22
N SER A 48 12.46 3.04 14.33
CA SER A 48 13.83 2.60 14.56
C SER A 48 14.72 2.89 13.36
N ASN A 49 14.21 2.61 12.15
CA ASN A 49 14.90 2.89 10.89
C ASN A 49 14.45 4.22 10.27
N LYS A 50 13.48 4.92 10.89
CA LYS A 50 12.92 6.20 10.41
C LYS A 50 12.30 6.07 9.02
N ILE A 51 11.54 5.01 8.81
CA ILE A 51 10.97 4.66 7.51
C ILE A 51 9.47 4.90 7.51
N ALA A 52 8.96 5.51 6.44
CA ALA A 52 7.56 5.53 6.08
C ALA A 52 7.31 4.56 4.92
N TYR A 53 6.30 3.69 5.03
CA TYR A 53 5.88 2.80 3.94
C TYR A 53 4.46 3.15 3.48
N VAL A 54 4.33 3.43 2.19
CA VAL A 54 3.09 3.89 1.56
C VAL A 54 2.30 2.68 1.06
N GLU A 55 1.26 2.28 1.78
CA GLU A 55 0.29 1.28 1.30
C GLU A 55 -0.99 1.17 2.18
N PRO A 56 -2.12 0.74 1.58
CA PRO A 56 -2.43 0.85 0.15
C PRO A 56 -2.76 2.29 -0.24
N VAL A 57 -2.72 2.58 -1.54
CA VAL A 57 -3.22 3.85 -2.11
C VAL A 57 -4.32 3.54 -3.11
N ALA A 58 -5.45 4.23 -2.97
CA ALA A 58 -6.57 4.12 -3.89
C ALA A 58 -7.21 5.49 -4.12
N THR A 59 -7.67 5.72 -5.34
CA THR A 59 -8.54 6.86 -5.68
C THR A 59 -9.71 6.30 -6.48
N ASP A 60 -10.92 6.71 -6.09
CA ASP A 60 -12.13 6.33 -6.79
C ASP A 60 -12.01 6.70 -8.28
N PRO A 61 -12.39 5.79 -9.22
CA PRO A 61 -12.27 6.04 -10.66
C PRO A 61 -12.82 7.39 -11.13
N ASP A 62 -13.94 7.84 -10.57
CA ASP A 62 -14.63 9.07 -10.99
C ASP A 62 -13.88 10.33 -10.53
N TYR A 63 -12.97 10.18 -9.58
CA TYR A 63 -12.15 11.24 -8.99
C TYR A 63 -10.66 11.17 -9.38
N ARG A 64 -10.31 10.28 -10.31
CA ARG A 64 -8.93 10.18 -10.81
C ARG A 64 -8.54 11.40 -11.64
N ARG A 65 -7.24 11.61 -11.79
CA ARG A 65 -6.64 12.73 -12.56
C ARG A 65 -6.88 14.13 -11.97
N MET A 66 -7.52 14.24 -10.82
CA MET A 66 -7.69 15.50 -10.06
C MET A 66 -6.56 15.77 -9.05
N GLY A 67 -5.56 14.89 -8.95
CA GLY A 67 -4.43 15.05 -8.03
C GLY A 67 -4.67 14.55 -6.59
N LEU A 68 -5.85 14.01 -6.28
CA LEU A 68 -6.25 13.61 -4.93
C LEU A 68 -5.35 12.52 -4.32
N GLY A 69 -5.04 11.48 -5.08
CA GLY A 69 -4.10 10.44 -4.63
C GLY A 69 -2.70 10.99 -4.33
N LYS A 70 -2.22 11.96 -5.14
CA LYS A 70 -0.94 12.63 -4.90
C LYS A 70 -0.99 13.45 -3.61
N ALA A 71 -2.07 14.20 -3.39
CA ALA A 71 -2.26 14.95 -2.16
C ALA A 71 -2.27 14.04 -0.93
N ALA A 72 -2.99 12.91 -0.99
CA ALA A 72 -3.05 11.94 0.10
C ALA A 72 -1.67 11.35 0.44
N VAL A 73 -0.89 10.94 -0.57
CA VAL A 73 0.46 10.41 -0.37
C VAL A 73 1.40 11.47 0.22
N LEU A 74 1.39 12.70 -0.32
CA LEU A 74 2.26 13.76 0.16
C LEU A 74 1.93 14.20 1.60
N GLU A 75 0.65 14.23 1.96
CA GLU A 75 0.24 14.50 3.35
C GLU A 75 0.70 13.38 4.30
N GLY A 76 0.58 12.13 3.89
CA GLY A 76 1.09 10.99 4.65
C GLY A 76 2.60 11.07 4.87
N ILE A 77 3.36 11.37 3.80
CA ILE A 77 4.81 11.58 3.88
C ILE A 77 5.15 12.74 4.82
N ARG A 78 4.43 13.86 4.72
CA ARG A 78 4.65 15.03 5.59
C ARG A 78 4.49 14.67 7.07
N ARG A 79 3.40 14.01 7.45
CA ARG A 79 3.15 13.57 8.84
C ARG A 79 4.21 12.59 9.33
N CYS A 80 4.59 11.61 8.52
CA CYS A 80 5.67 10.70 8.87
C CYS A 80 7.01 11.44 9.04
N GLY A 81 7.28 12.44 8.20
CA GLY A 81 8.46 13.31 8.33
C GLY A 81 8.47 14.11 9.63
N GLU A 82 7.33 14.65 10.07
CA GLU A 82 7.18 15.31 11.37
C GLU A 82 7.45 14.37 12.56
N LEU A 83 7.19 13.08 12.38
CA LEU A 83 7.53 12.04 13.37
C LEU A 83 8.99 11.57 13.30
N GLY A 84 9.76 12.06 12.33
CA GLY A 84 11.19 11.80 12.19
C GLY A 84 11.56 10.82 11.07
N ALA A 85 10.63 10.44 10.19
CA ALA A 85 10.96 9.63 9.02
C ALA A 85 11.94 10.38 8.08
N THR A 86 12.96 9.67 7.60
CA THR A 86 13.94 10.19 6.63
C THR A 86 13.70 9.65 5.22
N ASP A 87 13.05 8.49 5.12
CA ASP A 87 12.86 7.77 3.87
C ASP A 87 11.41 7.30 3.72
N ALA A 88 10.88 7.39 2.51
CA ALA A 88 9.57 6.85 2.14
C ALA A 88 9.72 5.80 1.05
N PHE A 89 9.12 4.62 1.25
CA PHE A 89 9.11 3.53 0.29
C PHE A 89 7.69 3.18 -0.16
N VAL A 90 7.60 2.62 -1.36
CA VAL A 90 6.36 2.07 -1.91
C VAL A 90 6.69 0.84 -2.74
N GLY A 91 5.88 -0.20 -2.62
CA GLY A 91 5.98 -1.42 -3.42
C GLY A 91 5.52 -1.27 -4.87
N SER A 92 5.82 -0.14 -5.53
CA SER A 92 5.34 0.15 -6.88
C SER A 92 6.29 1.02 -7.69
N GLY A 93 6.52 0.65 -8.96
CA GLY A 93 7.31 1.44 -9.92
C GLY A 93 6.47 2.34 -10.84
N GLN A 94 5.17 2.54 -10.55
CA GLN A 94 4.27 3.32 -11.40
C GLN A 94 4.73 4.78 -11.53
N THR A 95 4.54 5.38 -12.71
CA THR A 95 4.85 6.79 -12.99
C THR A 95 4.20 7.74 -11.99
N PHE A 96 3.02 7.37 -11.45
CA PHE A 96 2.36 8.09 -10.36
C PHE A 96 3.34 8.43 -9.21
N TYR A 97 4.09 7.45 -8.69
CA TYR A 97 5.05 7.67 -7.60
C TYR A 97 6.31 8.41 -8.07
N ILE A 98 6.80 8.10 -9.28
CA ILE A 98 8.00 8.75 -9.83
C ILE A 98 7.80 10.26 -9.95
N THR A 99 6.61 10.71 -10.38
CA THR A 99 6.29 12.14 -10.47
C THR A 99 6.17 12.85 -9.13
N MET A 100 6.16 12.12 -8.01
CA MET A 100 6.23 12.65 -6.64
C MET A 100 7.66 12.68 -6.09
N GLY A 101 8.66 12.24 -6.87
CA GLY A 101 10.08 12.23 -6.47
C GLY A 101 10.59 10.87 -6.01
N PHE A 102 9.75 9.82 -5.99
CA PHE A 102 10.22 8.46 -5.74
C PHE A 102 11.15 7.98 -6.86
N ARG A 103 12.15 7.18 -6.49
CA ARG A 103 13.09 6.55 -7.43
C ARG A 103 13.08 5.06 -7.23
N LYS A 104 13.17 4.31 -8.33
CA LYS A 104 13.28 2.85 -8.28
C LYS A 104 14.67 2.46 -7.77
N ILE A 105 14.71 1.72 -6.66
CA ILE A 105 15.96 1.24 -6.05
C ILE A 105 16.21 -0.26 -6.25
N PHE A 106 15.15 -1.07 -6.35
CA PHE A 106 15.23 -2.49 -6.68
C PHE A 106 13.93 -2.96 -7.36
N THR A 107 13.92 -4.23 -7.80
CA THR A 107 12.72 -4.91 -8.31
C THR A 107 12.57 -6.23 -7.58
N CYS A 108 11.40 -6.49 -7.01
CA CYS A 108 11.05 -7.82 -6.52
C CYS A 108 10.31 -8.58 -7.62
N TYR A 109 10.70 -9.82 -7.85
CA TYR A 109 10.01 -10.72 -8.77
C TYR A 109 9.26 -11.78 -7.96
N LEU A 110 8.00 -12.01 -8.30
CA LEU A 110 7.24 -13.12 -7.76
C LEU A 110 7.69 -14.40 -8.46
N TRP A 111 8.20 -15.35 -7.69
CA TRP A 111 8.53 -16.69 -8.17
C TRP A 111 7.45 -17.65 -7.68
N THR A 112 6.91 -18.44 -8.59
CA THR A 112 5.92 -19.47 -8.27
C THR A 112 6.47 -20.82 -8.69
N LYS A 113 6.55 -21.76 -7.73
CA LYS A 113 6.88 -23.15 -8.01
C LYS A 113 5.57 -23.94 -8.04
N HIS A 114 5.29 -24.59 -9.17
CA HIS A 114 4.22 -25.56 -9.27
C HIS A 114 4.79 -26.93 -8.87
N LEU A 115 4.16 -27.56 -7.88
CA LEU A 115 4.50 -28.91 -7.46
C LEU A 115 3.51 -29.87 -8.11
N ASP A 116 4.00 -30.77 -8.95
CA ASP A 116 3.20 -31.86 -9.48
C ASP A 116 2.87 -32.84 -8.35
N LYS A 117 1.62 -33.30 -8.28
CA LYS A 117 1.19 -34.36 -7.35
C LYS A 117 1.63 -35.76 -7.81
N SER A 118 2.75 -35.90 -8.50
CA SER A 118 3.31 -37.22 -8.80
C SER A 118 4.14 -37.68 -7.60
N GLY A 119 3.61 -38.65 -6.85
CA GLY A 119 4.31 -39.31 -5.76
C GLY A 119 5.70 -39.79 -6.20
N TYR A 120 6.67 -39.59 -5.31
CA TYR A 120 8.07 -39.99 -5.47
C TYR A 120 8.23 -41.33 -6.21
N GLN A 121 8.99 -41.32 -7.31
CA GLN A 121 9.86 -42.43 -7.68
C GLN A 121 11.29 -41.90 -7.73
N ILE A 122 12.09 -42.31 -6.75
CA ILE A 122 13.53 -42.08 -6.75
C ILE A 122 14.12 -43.11 -7.72
N ALA A 123 14.73 -42.66 -8.81
CA ALA A 123 15.63 -43.49 -9.59
C ALA A 123 17.05 -42.94 -9.40
N TYR A 124 17.88 -43.66 -8.65
CA TYR A 124 19.33 -43.52 -8.75
C TYR A 124 19.75 -44.19 -10.06
N GLN A 125 20.54 -43.48 -10.87
CA GLN A 125 21.25 -44.08 -11.98
C GLN A 125 22.73 -44.21 -11.58
N LEU A 126 23.19 -45.47 -11.54
CA LEU A 126 24.60 -45.87 -11.46
C LEU A 126 25.32 -45.48 -12.76
#